data_AF-A0A354CTI7-F1
#
_entry.id   AF-A0A354CTI7-F1
#
_cell.length_a   1.000
_cell.length_b   1.000
_cell.length_c   1.000
_cell.angle_alpha   90.00
_cell.angle_beta   90.00
_cell.angle_gamma   90.00
#
_symmetry.space_group_name_H-M   'P 1'
#
loop_
_entity.id
_entity.type
_entity.pdbx_description
1 polymer ?
#
loop_
_entity_poly.entity_id
_entity_poly.type
_entity_poly.pdbx_seq_one_letter_code
_entity_poly.pdbx_strand_id
1 'polypeptide(L)' 'TCRFWDSTTHEKLDKDRFRRDMGGVEDAYAEMMKRIFG' A
#
# COMPACT_ATOMS: atom_id res chain seq x y z
N THR A 1 3.94 13.49 -2.42
CA THR A 1 3.41 12.11 -2.39
C THR A 1 3.69 11.55 -1.01
N CYS A 2 2.66 11.21 -0.24
CA CYS A 2 2.78 10.64 1.10
C CYS A 2 3.22 9.16 1.02
N ARG A 3 3.97 8.69 2.01
CA ARG A 3 4.35 7.28 2.16
C ARG A 3 3.46 6.63 3.22
N PHE A 4 2.91 5.47 2.91
CA PHE A 4 2.00 4.73 3.79
C PHE A 4 2.52 3.34 4.01
N TRP A 5 2.89 3.06 5.26
CA TRP A 5 3.38 1.76 5.68
C TRP A 5 2.39 1.16 6.65
N ASP A 6 2.15 -0.13 6.51
CA ASP A 6 1.40 -0.90 7.48
C ASP A 6 2.15 -0.91 8.82
N SER A 7 1.48 -0.58 9.92
CA SER A 7 2.12 -0.47 11.24
C SER A 7 2.53 -1.81 11.84
N THR A 8 1.91 -2.91 11.39
CA THR A 8 2.13 -4.24 11.94
C THR A 8 3.20 -4.99 11.15
N THR A 9 3.05 -4.99 9.83
CA THR A 9 3.88 -5.75 8.88
C THR A 9 5.00 -4.91 8.25
N HIS A 10 4.96 -3.57 8.41
CA HIS A 10 5.85 -2.62 7.72
C HIS A 10 5.76 -2.75 6.19
N GLU A 11 4.68 -3.34 5.69
CA GLU A 11 4.45 -3.47 4.27
C GLU A 11 4.15 -2.10 3.66
N LYS A 12 4.77 -1.83 2.52
CA LYS A 12 4.56 -0.58 1.79
C LYS A 12 3.22 -0.68 1.07
N LEU A 13 2.28 0.18 1.43
CA LEU A 13 0.96 0.28 0.83
C LEU A 13 0.83 1.47 -0.13
N ASP A 14 1.97 2.02 -0.54
CA ASP A 14 2.04 3.19 -1.41
C ASP A 14 2.65 2.87 -2.78
N LYS A 15 2.77 3.90 -3.61
CA LYS A 15 3.29 3.82 -4.98
C LYS A 15 4.75 3.32 -5.06
N ASP A 16 5.48 3.23 -3.95
CA ASP A 16 6.80 2.59 -3.91
C ASP A 16 6.76 1.11 -4.27
N ARG A 17 5.61 0.43 -4.14
CA ARG A 17 5.44 -0.95 -4.66
C ARG A 17 5.64 -1.01 -6.17
N PHE A 18 5.05 -0.07 -6.90
CA PHE A 18 5.21 0.03 -8.36
C PHE A 18 6.63 0.44 -8.75
N ARG A 19 7.25 1.39 -8.02
CA ARG A 19 8.62 1.83 -8.32
C ARG A 19 9.68 0.75 -8.12
N ARG A 20 9.39 -0.27 -7.32
CA ARG A 20 10.32 -1.34 -6.96
C ARG A 20 9.91 -2.70 -7.53
N ASP A 21 8.95 -2.74 -8.47
CA ASP A 21 8.39 -3.97 -9.05
C ASP A 21 8.00 -5.04 -8.00
N MET A 22 7.49 -4.58 -6.86
CA MET A 22 7.13 -5.48 -5.74
C MET A 22 5.84 -6.27 -5.97
N GLY A 23 5.13 -6.04 -7.08
CA GLY A 23 3.84 -6.67 -7.36
C GLY A 23 2.73 -6.29 -6.37
N GLY A 24 1.52 -6.81 -6.60
CA GLY A 24 0.37 -6.61 -5.70
C GLY A 24 -0.01 -5.15 -5.50
N VAL A 25 0.13 -4.32 -6.53
CA VAL A 25 -0.19 -2.88 -6.47
C VAL A 25 -1.69 -2.68 -6.30
N GLU A 26 -2.51 -3.42 -7.05
CA GLU A 26 -3.98 -3.35 -6.97
C GLU A 26 -4.49 -3.76 -5.58
N ASP A 27 -3.97 -4.87 -5.03
CA ASP A 27 -4.33 -5.35 -3.70
C ASP A 27 -3.98 -4.34 -2.60
N ALA A 28 -2.80 -3.71 -2.69
CA ALA A 28 -2.40 -2.67 -1.74
C ALA A 28 -3.32 -1.44 -1.78
N TYR A 29 -3.78 -1.04 -2.98
CA TYR A 29 -4.76 0.04 -3.11
C TYR A 29 -6.15 -0.37 -2.62
N ALA A 30 -6.57 -1.62 -2.82
CA ALA A 30 -7.83 -2.15 -2.30
C ALA A 30 -7.84 -2.20 -0.76
N GLU A 31 -6.75 -2.66 -0.14
CA GLU A 31 -6.56 -2.64 1.31
C GLU A 31 -6.55 -1.20 1.87
N MET A 32 -5.85 -0.28 1.21
CA MET A 32 -5.87 1.14 1.59
C MET A 32 -7.27 1.75 1.51
N MET A 33 -8.02 1.47 0.44
CA MET A 33 -9.41 1.90 0.31
C MET A 33 -10.27 1.35 1.44
N LYS A 34 -10.12 0.08 1.79
CA LYS A 34 -10.87 -0.57 2.87
C LYS A 34 -10.56 0.03 4.25
N ARG A 35 -9.33 0.50 4.50
CA ARG A 35 -8.93 1.14 5.76
C ARG A 35 -9.35 2.60 5.88
N ILE A 36 -9.45 3.31 4.75
CA ILE A 36 -9.82 4.72 4.71
C ILE A 36 -11.34 4.90 4.65
N PHE A 37 -12.02 4.08 3.87
CA PHE A 37 -13.47 4.18 3.64
C PHE A 37 -14.30 3.19 4.47
N GLY A 38 -13.67 2.21 5.15
CA GLY A 38 -14.32 1.25 6.04
C GLY A 38 -14.41 1.74 7.47
#